data_AF-A0A0F9BL29-F1
#
_entry.id   AF-A0A0F9BL29-F1
#
_cell.length_a   1.000
_cell.length_b   1.000
_cell.length_c   1.000
_cell.angle_alpha   90.00
_cell.angle_beta   90.00
_cell.angle_gamma   90.00
#
_symmetry.space_group_name_H-M   'P 1'
#
loop_
_entity.id
_entity.type
_entity.pdbx_description
1 polymer ?
#
loop_
_entity_poly.entity_id
_entity_poly.type
_entity_poly.pdbx_seq_one_letter_code
_entity_poly.pdbx_strand_id
1 'polypeptide(L)'
;MGISPESKGGLMAKYNLKPIAVAEVNTKYRRIKTRLPVPESLEIFARLIKSEPQSMMGQPPVVWDRAEGFQVCDRWGNKWIDWSSGVLITNAGHGRKEIANALREVIEKPLLTSYC
;
A
#
# COMPACT_ATOMS: atom_id res chain seq x y z
N MET A 1 1.08 26.95 -38.79
CA MET A 1 -0.27 26.52 -38.40
C MET A 1 -0.17 25.09 -37.88
N GLY A 2 -0.64 24.83 -36.66
CA GLY A 2 -0.61 23.50 -36.04
C GLY A 2 -0.38 23.61 -34.54
N ILE A 3 -1.38 24.11 -33.83
CA ILE A 3 -1.37 24.26 -32.38
C ILE A 3 -1.34 22.85 -31.76
N SER A 4 -0.36 22.63 -30.88
CA SER A 4 -0.27 21.47 -29.98
C SER A 4 -1.56 21.31 -29.16
N PRO A 5 -2.17 20.13 -29.10
CA PRO A 5 -3.13 19.82 -28.06
C PRO A 5 -2.36 19.30 -26.84
N GLU A 6 -1.66 20.21 -26.13
CA GLU A 6 -1.40 19.98 -24.72
C GLU A 6 -2.75 19.97 -24.01
N SER A 7 -3.21 18.76 -23.68
CA SER A 7 -4.38 18.56 -22.85
C SER A 7 -4.14 19.21 -21.50
N LYS A 8 -4.80 20.35 -21.27
CA LYS A 8 -4.99 20.93 -19.94
C LYS A 8 -5.89 20.00 -19.11
N GLY A 9 -5.31 18.92 -18.59
CA GLY A 9 -5.85 18.11 -17.51
C GLY A 9 -4.85 18.17 -16.36
N GLY A 10 -5.29 18.67 -15.19
CA GLY A 10 -4.40 18.95 -14.06
C GLY A 10 -3.40 17.83 -13.78
N LEU A 11 -2.11 18.18 -13.68
CA LEU A 11 -1.04 17.25 -13.33
C LEU A 11 -1.35 16.61 -11.98
N MET A 12 -1.95 15.42 -11.98
CA MET A 12 -1.91 14.56 -10.81
C MET A 12 -0.52 13.92 -10.80
N ALA A 13 0.25 14.16 -9.73
CA ALA A 13 1.61 13.62 -9.60
C ALA A 13 1.56 12.09 -9.63
N LYS A 14 2.03 11.49 -10.73
CA LYS A 14 2.18 10.03 -10.87
C LYS A 14 3.58 9.62 -10.43
N TYR A 15 3.68 8.54 -9.66
CA TYR A 15 4.97 7.98 -9.31
C TYR A 15 5.66 7.35 -10.53
N ASN A 16 6.98 7.50 -10.60
CA ASN A 16 7.78 6.81 -11.59
C ASN A 16 7.88 5.33 -11.22
N LEU A 17 7.44 4.45 -12.12
CA LEU A 17 7.47 3.00 -11.92
C LEU A 17 8.76 2.33 -12.41
N LYS A 18 9.75 3.08 -12.92
CA LYS A 18 11.05 2.52 -13.29
C LYS A 18 11.80 2.10 -12.01
N PRO A 19 12.09 0.81 -11.80
CA PRO A 19 12.84 0.37 -10.62
C PRO A 19 14.23 0.99 -10.59
N ILE A 20 14.59 1.60 -9.47
CA ILE A 20 15.93 2.15 -9.23
C ILE A 20 16.62 1.40 -8.10
N ALA A 21 17.95 1.26 -8.21
CA ALA A 21 18.76 0.83 -7.09
C ALA A 21 18.77 1.93 -6.03
N VAL A 22 18.61 1.54 -4.78
CA VAL A 22 18.65 2.43 -3.61
C VAL A 22 19.64 1.86 -2.60
N ALA A 23 20.11 2.69 -1.67
CA ALA A 23 20.95 2.20 -0.58
C ALA A 23 20.21 1.16 0.25
N GLU A 24 20.90 0.08 0.58
CA GLU A 24 20.37 -0.92 1.51
C GLU A 24 20.19 -0.29 2.89
N VAL A 25 19.12 -0.71 3.57
CA VAL A 25 18.83 -0.30 4.94
C VAL A 25 18.56 -1.56 5.74
N ASN A 26 19.22 -1.72 6.87
CA ASN A 26 18.94 -2.81 7.81
C ASN A 26 19.05 -2.30 9.25
N THR A 27 17.93 -1.89 9.80
CA THR A 27 17.81 -1.42 11.19
C THR A 27 16.78 -2.25 11.93
N LYS A 28 16.63 -2.02 13.24
CA LYS A 28 15.59 -2.66 14.05
C LYS A 28 14.19 -2.50 13.43
N TYR A 29 13.86 -1.29 12.95
CA TYR A 29 12.50 -0.94 12.55
C TYR A 29 12.28 -0.76 11.04
N ARG A 30 13.34 -0.72 10.23
CA ARG A 30 13.25 -0.52 8.77
C ARG A 30 14.24 -1.42 8.04
N ARG A 31 13.80 -2.02 6.94
CA ARG A 31 14.63 -2.82 6.03
C ARG A 31 14.32 -2.49 4.58
N ILE A 32 15.33 -2.21 3.77
CA ILE A 32 15.20 -2.03 2.31
C ILE A 32 16.33 -2.84 1.67
N LYS A 33 15.96 -3.79 0.81
CA LYS A 33 16.89 -4.77 0.19
C LYS A 33 16.59 -5.07 -1.27
N THR A 34 15.72 -4.28 -1.92
CA THR A 34 15.36 -4.42 -3.33
C THR A 34 15.53 -3.11 -4.07
N ARG A 35 15.37 -3.15 -5.40
CA ARG A 35 15.05 -1.94 -6.17
C ARG A 35 13.66 -1.44 -5.79
N LEU A 36 13.43 -0.13 -5.94
CA LEU A 36 12.14 0.49 -5.67
C LEU A 36 11.61 1.21 -6.92
N PRO A 37 10.34 1.01 -7.32
CA PRO A 37 9.46 -0.07 -6.84
C PRO A 37 10.07 -1.46 -7.12
N VAL A 38 9.56 -2.49 -6.45
CA VAL A 38 10.06 -3.86 -6.62
C VAL A 38 9.78 -4.32 -8.06
N PRO A 39 10.77 -4.82 -8.83
CA PRO A 39 10.55 -5.22 -10.23
C PRO A 39 9.39 -6.21 -10.41
N GLU A 40 9.26 -7.17 -9.51
CA GLU A 40 8.22 -8.19 -9.50
C GLU A 40 6.82 -7.63 -9.17
N SER A 41 6.73 -6.42 -8.61
CA SER A 41 5.46 -5.74 -8.33
C SER A 41 4.90 -4.97 -9.53
N LEU A 42 5.69 -4.78 -10.60
CA LEU A 42 5.29 -3.95 -11.75
C LEU A 42 4.05 -4.49 -12.47
N GLU A 43 3.91 -5.81 -12.56
CA GLU A 43 2.72 -6.42 -13.16
C GLU A 43 1.45 -6.11 -12.34
N ILE A 44 1.56 -6.04 -11.01
CA ILE A 44 0.47 -5.66 -10.13
C ILE A 44 0.07 -4.20 -10.40
N PHE A 45 1.04 -3.28 -10.47
CA PHE A 45 0.74 -1.88 -10.78
C PHE A 45 0.15 -1.71 -12.19
N ALA A 46 0.62 -2.46 -13.19
CA ALA A 46 0.04 -2.43 -14.53
C ALA A 46 -1.43 -2.87 -14.52
N ARG A 47 -1.78 -3.89 -13.74
CA ARG A 47 -3.17 -4.31 -13.54
C ARG A 47 -4.00 -3.23 -12.86
N LEU A 48 -3.51 -2.64 -11.76
CA LEU A 48 -4.21 -1.58 -11.02
C LEU A 48 -4.46 -0.36 -11.91
N ILE A 49 -3.46 0.09 -12.68
CA ILE A 49 -3.61 1.20 -13.64
C ILE A 49 -4.70 0.93 -14.67
N LYS A 50 -4.87 -0.33 -15.09
CA LYS A 50 -5.90 -0.72 -16.07
C LYS A 50 -7.30 -0.82 -15.43
N SER A 51 -7.39 -1.20 -14.16
CA SER A 51 -8.67 -1.51 -13.50
C SER A 51 -9.22 -0.40 -12.61
N GLU A 52 -8.41 0.55 -12.16
CA GLU A 52 -8.79 1.56 -11.18
C GLU A 52 -8.90 2.97 -11.79
N PRO A 53 -9.76 3.84 -11.24
CA PRO A 53 -9.84 5.21 -11.69
C PRO A 53 -8.55 5.98 -11.38
N GLN A 54 -8.29 7.03 -12.16
CA GLN A 54 -7.09 7.86 -12.03
C GLN A 54 -6.89 8.43 -10.61
N SER A 55 -7.97 8.66 -9.85
CA SER A 55 -7.92 9.15 -8.48
C SER A 55 -7.15 8.23 -7.51
N MET A 56 -6.98 6.94 -7.84
CA MET A 56 -6.25 5.97 -7.03
C MET A 56 -4.73 6.01 -7.24
N MET A 57 -4.23 6.69 -8.28
CA MET A 57 -2.83 6.65 -8.73
C MET A 57 -1.86 7.55 -7.93
N GLY A 58 -2.33 8.18 -6.85
CA GLY A 58 -1.54 9.09 -6.01
C GLY A 58 -0.77 8.42 -4.87
N GLN A 59 -0.77 7.09 -4.80
CA GLN A 59 -0.18 6.33 -3.69
C GLN A 59 1.25 5.86 -4.03
N PRO A 60 2.17 5.82 -3.05
CA PRO A 60 3.51 5.26 -3.26
C PRO A 60 3.44 3.84 -3.84
N PRO A 61 4.30 3.48 -4.81
CA PRO A 61 4.24 2.19 -5.49
C PRO A 61 4.86 1.09 -4.62
N VAL A 62 4.15 0.72 -3.55
CA VAL A 62 4.50 -0.32 -2.58
C VAL A 62 3.33 -1.28 -2.42
N VAL A 63 3.56 -2.58 -2.61
CA VAL A 63 2.54 -3.61 -2.38
C VAL A 63 2.72 -4.18 -0.98
N TRP A 64 1.70 -4.00 -0.14
CA TRP A 64 1.71 -4.46 1.25
C TRP A 64 1.35 -5.94 1.30
N ASP A 65 2.05 -6.69 2.14
CA ASP A 65 1.81 -8.12 2.38
C ASP A 65 1.43 -8.39 3.84
N ARG A 66 2.06 -7.68 4.77
CA ARG A 66 1.76 -7.73 6.20
C ARG A 66 1.99 -6.37 6.84
N ALA A 67 1.23 -6.04 7.87
CA ALA A 67 1.50 -4.88 8.72
C ALA A 67 1.32 -5.24 10.20
N GLU A 68 2.17 -4.69 11.07
CA GLU A 68 2.13 -4.89 12.52
C GLU A 68 2.62 -3.63 13.24
N GLY A 69 1.86 -3.16 14.23
CA GLY A 69 2.16 -1.93 14.95
C GLY A 69 2.22 -0.74 13.98
N PHE A 70 3.41 -0.17 13.80
CA PHE A 70 3.67 0.96 12.90
C PHE A 70 4.48 0.55 11.66
N GLN A 71 4.57 -0.76 11.36
CA GLN A 71 5.41 -1.28 10.29
C GLN A 71 4.58 -1.93 9.21
N VAL A 72 4.98 -1.68 7.97
CA VAL A 72 4.43 -2.33 6.77
C VAL A 72 5.53 -3.15 6.15
N CYS A 73 5.23 -4.36 5.71
CA CYS A 73 6.14 -5.27 5.05
C CYS A 73 5.56 -5.69 3.70
N ASP A 74 6.44 -5.83 2.71
CA ASP A 74 6.11 -6.53 1.47
C ASP A 74 6.54 -8.00 1.56
N ARG A 75 6.17 -8.78 0.54
CA ARG A 75 6.59 -10.19 0.43
C ARG A 75 8.04 -10.38 0.00
N TRP A 76 8.71 -9.32 -0.47
CA TRP A 76 10.10 -9.37 -0.97
C TRP A 76 11.14 -9.07 0.11
N GLY A 77 10.69 -8.80 1.34
CA GLY A 77 11.50 -8.65 2.53
C GLY A 77 11.87 -7.20 2.86
N ASN A 78 11.24 -6.23 2.22
CA ASN A 78 11.29 -4.83 2.64
C ASN A 78 10.31 -4.59 3.80
N LYS A 79 10.66 -3.62 4.64
CA LYS A 79 9.91 -3.19 5.82
C LYS A 79 10.04 -1.69 5.99
N TRP A 80 8.90 -1.00 5.98
CA TRP A 80 8.79 0.45 6.11
C TRP A 80 8.20 0.84 7.45
N ILE A 81 8.51 2.08 7.87
CA ILE A 81 7.82 2.76 8.96
C ILE A 81 6.61 3.43 8.32
N ASP A 82 5.41 3.12 8.81
CA ASP A 82 4.16 3.71 8.35
C ASP A 82 3.84 4.97 9.15
N TRP A 83 3.90 6.12 8.47
CA TRP A 83 3.51 7.42 8.99
C TRP A 83 2.11 7.86 8.54
N SER A 84 1.39 7.01 7.80
CA SER A 84 0.07 7.31 7.27
C SER A 84 -1.05 6.85 8.19
N SER A 85 -0.84 5.75 8.91
CA SER A 85 -1.89 4.98 9.62
C SER A 85 -3.11 4.73 8.74
N GLY A 86 -2.93 4.58 7.43
CA GLY A 86 -4.02 4.45 6.46
C GLY A 86 -5.02 5.61 6.51
N VAL A 87 -4.57 6.86 6.64
CA VAL A 87 -5.44 8.02 6.89
C VAL A 87 -6.18 7.88 8.23
N LEU A 88 -5.40 7.75 9.30
CA LEU A 88 -5.85 7.66 10.70
C LEU A 88 -6.65 6.39 11.08
N ILE A 89 -6.90 5.46 10.14
CA ILE A 89 -7.64 4.22 10.37
C ILE A 89 -6.94 3.32 11.40
N THR A 90 -5.63 3.12 11.25
CA THR A 90 -4.86 2.19 12.10
C THR A 90 -4.14 2.90 13.24
N ASN A 91 -4.82 3.89 13.85
CA ASN A 91 -4.28 4.67 14.97
C ASN A 91 -3.91 3.82 16.21
N ALA A 92 -4.63 2.72 16.45
CA ALA A 92 -4.33 1.75 17.50
C ALA A 92 -3.20 0.76 17.13
N GLY A 93 -2.59 0.94 15.95
CA GLY A 93 -1.58 0.05 15.39
C GLY A 93 -2.16 -1.04 14.49
N HIS A 94 -1.43 -1.38 13.42
CA HIS A 94 -1.74 -2.50 12.54
C HIS A 94 -1.73 -3.83 13.31
N GLY A 95 -2.71 -4.68 13.04
CA GLY A 95 -2.73 -6.06 13.57
C GLY A 95 -2.81 -6.17 15.10
N ARG A 96 -3.34 -5.14 15.79
CA ARG A 96 -3.50 -5.16 17.25
C ARG A 96 -4.23 -6.41 17.72
N LYS A 97 -3.60 -7.20 18.60
CA LYS A 97 -4.03 -8.54 18.99
C LYS A 97 -5.44 -8.57 19.58
N GLU A 98 -5.76 -7.59 20.43
CA GLU A 98 -7.07 -7.49 21.08
C GLU A 98 -8.19 -7.28 20.04
N ILE A 99 -7.95 -6.42 19.04
CA ILE A 99 -8.90 -6.16 17.96
C ILE A 99 -9.04 -7.40 17.06
N ALA A 100 -7.92 -7.99 16.65
CA ALA A 100 -7.93 -9.17 15.79
C ALA A 100 -8.63 -10.38 16.44
N ASN A 101 -8.45 -10.59 17.75
CA ASN A 101 -9.10 -11.66 18.50
C ASN A 101 -10.61 -11.41 18.62
N ALA A 102 -11.03 -10.19 18.99
CA ALA A 102 -12.45 -9.85 19.07
C ALA A 102 -13.17 -10.01 17.72
N LEU A 103 -12.52 -9.65 16.61
CA LEU A 103 -13.05 -9.88 15.27
C LEU A 103 -13.21 -11.38 14.98
N ARG A 104 -12.21 -12.21 15.32
CA ARG A 104 -12.27 -13.66 15.14
C ARG A 104 -13.45 -14.28 15.90
N GLU A 105 -13.61 -13.90 17.16
CA GLU A 105 -14.73 -14.38 18.00
C GLU A 105 -16.11 -14.03 17.42
N VAL A 106 -16.24 -12.88 16.76
CA VAL A 106 -17.49 -12.49 16.10
C VAL A 106 -17.70 -13.27 14.80
N ILE A 107 -16.66 -13.41 13.97
CA ILE A 107 -16.71 -14.10 12.68
C ILE A 107 -17.00 -15.60 12.84
N GLU A 108 -16.51 -16.22 13.92
CA GLU A 108 -16.73 -17.64 14.21
C GLU A 108 -18.16 -17.97 14.70
N LYS A 109 -18.98 -16.97 15.01
CA LYS A 109 -20.37 -17.20 15.42
C LYS A 109 -21.20 -17.63 14.20
N PRO A 110 -22.08 -18.63 14.32
CA PRO A 110 -23.02 -19.01 13.26
C PRO A 110 -24.18 -17.99 13.11
N LEU A 111 -23.97 -16.73 13.46
CA LEU A 111 -24.95 -15.66 13.40
C LEU A 111 -24.91 -15.02 12.00
N LEU A 112 -25.64 -15.62 11.05
CA LEU A 112 -25.67 -15.19 9.64
C LEU A 112 -26.70 -14.08 9.36
N THR A 113 -27.62 -13.84 10.28
CA THR A 113 -28.63 -12.78 10.16
C THR A 113 -28.87 -12.15 11.53
N SER A 114 -28.99 -10.83 11.54
CA SER A 114 -29.43 -10.04 12.68
C SER A 114 -30.27 -8.91 12.12
N TYR A 115 -31.59 -9.06 12.22
CA TYR A 115 -32.56 -8.01 11.92
C TYR A 115 -33.37 -7.76 13.18
N CYS A 116 -33.78 -6.51 13.39
CA CYS A 116 -34.58 -6.08 14.54
C CYS A 116 -35.88 -6.87 14.66
#